data_AF-A0A1V9XAQ6-F1
#
_entry.id   AF-A0A1V9XAQ6-F1
#
_cell.length_a   1.000
_cell.length_b   1.000
_cell.length_c   1.000
_cell.angle_alpha   90.00
_cell.angle_beta   90.00
_cell.angle_gamma   90.00
#
_symmetry.space_group_name_H-M   'P 1'
#
loop_
_entity.id
_entity.type
_entity.pdbx_description
1 polymer ?
#
loop_
_entity_poly.entity_id
_entity_poly.type
_entity_poly.pdbx_seq_one_letter_code
_entity_poly.pdbx_strand_id
1 'polypeptide(L)'
;MQARSLAFNYELGSSEEYSDYVGLPGYSGLSPRSARPPVMPDFDERSSTGSPPSLGSGSTSPCRTEDDVSQDAAYSPVYGSTAGSSGSDQDDDEGERSFSCFRMTSQQLQRHNLRRQENDQKKTNIEKNDKTAGKAAALKRRASDVSKNETVAPKDTMVDHVLRILEIYTFPRSIDLLANQANRVCTALLRYIAAVPTSLSRAEKVVLMIVQHAMFFRDFLHEECILETLNILQKAHRKNDCSRCFYLSTVRDQMLQKLASVAEGGFGAGEIASHLVGDTPARSKEQTALALTYVVRDAPTLYTLLFDCGAMDLLFDILQVSTEALDAKNDFLMKLAQDGGTGQRKDEIQLASSKLKGHFSAGSVADVEGRFRLAVGALREIGKTCRMVPDEIRIPAAEDGVCDAAEIILKDGDASGVTLELDGGKALTVHRDKLIQKSAYFAAMLRSDGFAESHTNSVRLPRISETAVRTVLHALVCRHRCVDRIRCLDTAIQCLELSHMLLLTSLETSVGQLVGSLMHRKRDVATVYPRVALFEGSAGVLRPRCVAMLLAKDGGSLAVVAETFRTLLSGALGGHLLDDIRVAVKKALLRKGS
;
A
#
# COMPACT_ATOMS: atom_id res chain seq x y z
N MET A 1 -18.10 18.98 42.65
CA MET A 1 -18.81 19.90 43.55
C MET A 1 -18.99 21.23 42.83
N GLN A 2 -20.19 21.82 42.98
CA GLN A 2 -20.65 23.13 42.51
C GLN A 2 -20.81 23.34 41.00
N ALA A 3 -21.92 22.82 40.46
CA ALA A 3 -22.61 23.46 39.34
C ALA A 3 -23.77 24.29 39.93
N ARG A 4 -23.63 25.61 39.91
CA ARG A 4 -24.72 26.54 40.23
C ARG A 4 -25.59 26.74 38.99
N SER A 5 -26.89 26.61 39.23
CA SER A 5 -28.01 26.94 38.36
C SER A 5 -27.80 28.23 37.57
N LEU A 6 -27.91 28.15 36.25
CA LEU A 6 -28.29 29.27 35.40
C LEU A 6 -29.45 28.80 34.51
N ALA A 7 -30.65 29.05 35.01
CA ALA A 7 -31.83 29.15 34.17
C ALA A 7 -31.72 30.48 33.41
N PHE A 8 -31.55 30.41 32.09
CA PHE A 8 -31.77 31.54 31.20
C PHE A 8 -32.98 31.22 30.33
N ASN A 9 -34.07 31.95 30.58
CA ASN A 9 -35.13 32.17 29.61
C ASN A 9 -34.54 32.96 28.45
N TYR A 10 -34.63 32.44 27.23
CA TYR A 10 -34.50 33.24 26.03
C TYR A 10 -35.79 33.13 25.23
N GLU A 11 -36.42 34.29 25.08
CA GLU A 11 -37.57 34.54 24.22
C GLU A 11 -37.20 34.26 22.76
N LEU A 12 -38.11 33.57 22.08
CA LEU A 12 -38.08 33.30 20.64
C LEU A 12 -38.29 34.61 19.87
N GLY A 13 -37.22 35.13 19.29
CA GLY A 13 -37.29 36.04 18.14
C GLY A 13 -37.45 35.24 16.86
N SER A 14 -38.54 35.49 16.15
CA SER A 14 -38.87 34.97 14.82
C SER A 14 -38.07 35.69 13.72
N SER A 15 -37.36 34.91 12.90
CA SER A 15 -36.99 35.23 11.51
C SER A 15 -36.68 33.89 10.83
N GLU A 16 -37.48 33.42 9.86
CA GLU A 16 -37.28 33.66 8.41
C GLU A 16 -35.83 33.35 8.00
N GLU A 17 -35.45 32.46 7.07
CA GLU A 17 -36.06 31.59 6.07
C GLU A 17 -34.96 30.55 5.76
N TYR A 18 -35.25 29.25 5.77
CA TYR A 18 -34.40 28.25 5.11
C TYR A 18 -35.24 26.99 4.82
N SER A 19 -36.15 27.12 3.85
CA SER A 19 -36.86 25.98 3.26
C SER A 19 -36.21 25.64 1.92
N ASP A 20 -35.50 24.52 1.86
CA ASP A 20 -35.42 23.68 0.66
C ASP A 20 -34.78 22.34 1.03
N TYR A 21 -35.63 21.42 1.53
CA TYR A 21 -35.36 19.99 1.52
C TYR A 21 -36.70 19.26 1.36
N VAL A 22 -37.08 19.01 0.10
CA VAL A 22 -38.20 18.14 -0.26
C VAL A 22 -37.65 16.81 -0.75
N GLY A 23 -38.17 15.70 -0.21
CA GLY A 23 -38.03 14.40 -0.87
C GLY A 23 -38.27 13.16 -0.02
N LEU A 24 -39.44 13.01 0.63
CA LEU A 24 -39.98 11.67 0.97
C LEU A 24 -41.51 11.64 0.72
N PRO A 25 -42.06 10.57 0.11
CA PRO A 25 -43.44 10.56 -0.34
C PRO A 25 -44.41 9.96 0.68
N GLY A 26 -45.62 10.51 0.66
CA GLY A 26 -46.84 9.79 1.00
C GLY A 26 -47.52 10.22 2.28
N TYR A 27 -48.49 11.12 2.18
CA TYR A 27 -49.82 10.94 2.78
C TYR A 27 -50.80 11.93 2.14
N SER A 28 -51.88 11.39 1.57
CA SER A 28 -52.97 12.11 0.93
C SER A 28 -53.86 12.80 1.97
N GLY A 29 -54.29 14.03 1.70
CA GLY A 29 -55.35 14.65 2.49
C GLY A 29 -55.63 16.11 2.18
N LEU A 30 -56.68 16.33 1.38
CA LEU A 30 -57.59 17.49 1.37
C LEU A 30 -57.07 18.84 0.80
N SER A 31 -57.71 19.21 -0.32
CA SER A 31 -57.78 20.55 -0.90
C SER A 31 -58.47 21.54 0.04
N PRO A 32 -58.08 22.83 0.03
CA PRO A 32 -59.01 23.80 -0.58
C PRO A 32 -58.36 24.97 -1.36
N ARG A 33 -59.02 25.31 -2.46
CA ARG A 33 -59.32 26.66 -3.00
C ARG A 33 -58.18 27.70 -3.17
N SER A 34 -57.87 27.92 -4.45
CA SER A 34 -57.97 29.21 -5.17
C SER A 34 -57.36 30.46 -4.52
N ALA A 35 -56.17 30.83 -4.99
CA ALA A 35 -55.77 32.23 -5.14
C ALA A 35 -54.89 32.39 -6.39
N ARG A 36 -55.21 33.41 -7.21
CA ARG A 36 -54.49 33.81 -8.43
C ARG A 36 -53.07 34.29 -8.11
N PRO A 37 -52.08 34.05 -8.98
CA PRO A 37 -50.79 34.72 -8.88
C PRO A 37 -50.88 36.17 -9.41
N PRO A 38 -50.10 37.11 -8.85
CA PRO A 38 -49.98 38.45 -9.40
C PRO A 38 -49.06 38.46 -10.63
N VAL A 39 -49.39 39.38 -11.52
CA VAL A 39 -48.72 39.73 -12.77
C VAL A 39 -47.34 40.33 -12.46
N MET A 40 -46.29 39.77 -13.08
CA MET A 40 -44.95 40.37 -13.16
C MET A 40 -44.93 41.44 -14.27
N PRO A 41 -44.29 42.60 -14.08
CA PRO A 41 -44.05 43.53 -15.17
C PRO A 41 -42.82 43.12 -15.98
N ASP A 42 -43.00 43.13 -17.30
CA ASP A 42 -41.94 43.09 -18.30
C ASP A 42 -40.98 44.28 -18.14
N PHE A 43 -39.67 44.01 -18.19
CA PHE A 43 -38.67 45.04 -18.44
C PHE A 43 -37.85 44.60 -19.65
N ASP A 44 -38.22 45.20 -20.78
CA ASP A 44 -37.46 45.20 -22.02
C ASP A 44 -36.27 46.18 -21.96
N GLU A 45 -35.21 45.74 -22.62
CA GLU A 45 -34.33 46.48 -23.52
C GLU A 45 -33.57 47.77 -23.10
N ARG A 46 -32.24 47.65 -23.32
CA ARG A 46 -31.30 48.61 -23.94
C ARG A 46 -30.84 49.83 -23.14
N SER A 47 -29.50 49.93 -23.00
CA SER A 47 -28.65 51.10 -23.30
C SER A 47 -27.20 50.75 -22.95
N SER A 48 -26.32 50.54 -23.94
CA SER A 48 -25.43 51.56 -24.54
C SER A 48 -24.17 51.86 -23.74
N THR A 49 -23.05 51.33 -24.28
CA THR A 49 -21.78 52.01 -24.58
C THR A 49 -21.33 53.18 -23.71
N GLY A 50 -20.17 53.01 -23.06
CA GLY A 50 -19.37 54.13 -22.54
C GLY A 50 -18.00 53.69 -22.04
N SER A 51 -16.99 53.71 -22.92
CA SER A 51 -15.57 53.82 -22.52
C SER A 51 -15.30 55.19 -21.90
N PRO A 52 -14.27 55.34 -21.05
CA PRO A 52 -13.23 56.35 -21.34
C PRO A 52 -11.83 55.89 -20.81
N PRO A 53 -10.77 56.72 -20.76
CA PRO A 53 -9.66 56.62 -21.72
C PRO A 53 -8.29 56.38 -21.08
N SER A 54 -7.34 56.00 -21.93
CA SER A 54 -5.90 56.05 -21.71
C SER A 54 -5.35 57.49 -21.77
N LEU A 55 -4.45 57.85 -20.85
CA LEU A 55 -3.35 58.85 -20.91
C LEU A 55 -2.64 58.72 -19.53
N GLY A 56 -1.33 58.61 -19.34
CA GLY A 56 -0.14 58.78 -20.16
C GLY A 56 0.98 59.34 -19.27
N SER A 57 2.21 58.84 -19.46
CA SER A 57 3.52 59.43 -19.04
C SER A 57 3.81 59.65 -17.54
N GLY A 58 5.02 59.43 -17.01
CA GLY A 58 6.33 59.13 -17.61
C GLY A 58 7.45 59.24 -16.55
N SER A 59 8.70 59.09 -16.99
CA SER A 59 9.97 59.33 -16.28
C SER A 59 10.35 58.30 -15.17
N THR A 60 11.58 57.79 -14.99
CA THR A 60 12.92 58.13 -15.49
C THR A 60 13.89 57.01 -15.03
N SER A 61 14.75 56.54 -15.94
CA SER A 61 16.08 55.94 -15.66
C SER A 61 17.08 57.08 -15.27
N PRO A 62 18.39 56.93 -14.89
CA PRO A 62 19.36 55.85 -15.21
C PRO A 62 20.55 55.60 -14.21
N CYS A 63 21.57 54.83 -14.70
CA CYS A 63 23.01 54.72 -14.30
C CYS A 63 23.38 53.55 -13.36
N ARG A 64 24.46 52.73 -13.51
CA ARG A 64 25.76 52.66 -14.26
C ARG A 64 26.31 51.20 -14.14
N THR A 65 26.89 50.52 -15.15
CA THR A 65 28.33 50.36 -15.57
C THR A 65 29.31 50.09 -14.40
N GLU A 66 30.26 49.15 -14.38
CA GLU A 66 31.31 48.67 -15.32
C GLU A 66 31.80 47.25 -14.90
N ASP A 67 32.10 46.36 -15.86
CA ASP A 67 33.41 45.80 -16.25
C ASP A 67 34.07 44.78 -15.29
N ASP A 68 34.31 43.54 -15.78
CA ASP A 68 35.68 42.98 -15.75
C ASP A 68 35.88 41.85 -16.78
N VAL A 69 37.09 41.84 -17.32
CA VAL A 69 37.58 41.10 -18.48
C VAL A 69 38.62 40.08 -18.01
N SER A 70 38.55 38.83 -18.47
CA SER A 70 39.78 38.05 -18.73
C SER A 70 39.53 36.83 -19.63
N GLN A 71 40.17 36.87 -20.80
CA GLN A 71 40.48 35.80 -21.75
C GLN A 71 41.43 34.78 -21.09
N ASP A 72 41.43 33.47 -21.40
CA ASP A 72 42.16 32.76 -22.48
C ASP A 72 42.25 31.28 -21.99
N ALA A 73 42.43 30.19 -22.73
CA ALA A 73 42.56 29.88 -24.15
C ALA A 73 42.47 28.34 -24.31
N ALA A 74 42.15 27.91 -25.54
CA ALA A 74 42.63 26.71 -26.23
C ALA A 74 42.47 25.31 -25.60
N TYR A 75 41.60 24.47 -26.20
CA TYR A 75 42.05 23.32 -27.02
C TYR A 75 40.86 22.67 -27.74
N SER A 76 40.97 22.56 -29.06
CA SER A 76 40.17 21.68 -29.92
C SER A 76 41.10 20.55 -30.40
N PRO A 77 40.57 19.36 -30.72
CA PRO A 77 40.67 18.98 -32.14
C PRO A 77 39.47 18.21 -32.70
N VAL A 78 39.03 18.70 -33.85
CA VAL A 78 38.76 18.03 -35.14
C VAL A 78 38.74 16.48 -35.16
N TYR A 79 37.59 15.92 -35.56
CA TYR A 79 37.33 14.98 -36.67
C TYR A 79 35.79 14.97 -36.82
N GLY A 80 35.12 14.89 -37.96
CA GLY A 80 35.46 14.64 -39.36
C GLY A 80 34.11 14.39 -40.04
N SER A 81 33.85 15.07 -41.14
CA SER A 81 32.56 15.06 -41.84
C SER A 81 32.25 13.72 -42.50
N THR A 82 30.99 13.27 -42.40
CA THR A 82 30.33 12.52 -43.47
C THR A 82 28.90 12.99 -43.66
N ALA A 83 28.54 13.11 -44.93
CA ALA A 83 27.27 13.59 -45.44
C ALA A 83 26.23 12.46 -45.52
N GLY A 84 24.94 12.83 -45.50
CA GLY A 84 23.94 12.13 -46.30
C GLY A 84 22.57 11.96 -45.64
N SER A 85 21.56 12.31 -46.43
CA SER A 85 20.14 11.90 -46.36
C SER A 85 19.24 12.77 -45.46
N SER A 86 18.44 13.68 -46.04
CA SER A 86 17.06 13.42 -46.52
C SER A 86 16.20 12.88 -45.38
N GLY A 87 15.27 13.60 -44.78
CA GLY A 87 14.29 14.51 -45.38
C GLY A 87 12.92 14.01 -44.94
N SER A 88 12.21 14.81 -44.13
CA SER A 88 10.74 14.87 -44.02
C SER A 88 10.39 15.82 -42.88
N ASP A 89 9.94 16.99 -43.28
CA ASP A 89 9.23 17.95 -42.45
C ASP A 89 7.92 17.32 -41.95
N GLN A 90 7.70 17.38 -40.64
CA GLN A 90 6.37 17.24 -40.05
C GLN A 90 6.29 18.17 -38.85
N ASP A 91 5.82 19.38 -39.16
CA ASP A 91 5.27 20.33 -38.19
C ASP A 91 4.00 19.71 -37.59
N ASP A 92 4.02 19.40 -36.30
CA ASP A 92 2.80 19.17 -35.52
C ASP A 92 2.76 20.12 -34.32
N ASP A 93 1.84 21.06 -34.45
CA ASP A 93 1.29 22.04 -33.51
C ASP A 93 1.01 21.43 -32.12
N GLU A 94 1.85 21.73 -31.13
CA GLU A 94 1.54 21.52 -29.70
C GLU A 94 0.61 22.64 -29.21
N GLY A 95 -0.69 22.45 -29.45
CA GLY A 95 -1.74 23.26 -28.87
C GLY A 95 -1.88 23.05 -27.36
N GLU A 96 -1.63 24.13 -26.61
CA GLU A 96 -1.91 24.30 -25.18
C GLU A 96 -3.34 23.85 -24.83
N ARG A 97 -3.48 22.69 -24.17
CA ARG A 97 -4.74 22.27 -23.54
C ARG A 97 -4.75 22.62 -22.06
N SER A 98 -5.36 23.77 -21.79
CA SER A 98 -5.81 24.22 -20.47
C SER A 98 -6.68 23.14 -19.78
N PHE A 99 -6.26 22.70 -18.60
CA PHE A 99 -7.02 21.81 -17.73
C PHE A 99 -8.13 22.58 -17.02
N SER A 100 -9.36 22.46 -17.53
CA SER A 100 -10.58 22.82 -16.78
C SER A 100 -11.61 21.68 -16.88
N CYS A 101 -11.55 20.72 -15.95
CA CYS A 101 -12.60 19.72 -15.80
C CYS A 101 -12.77 19.31 -14.32
N PHE A 102 -13.38 20.20 -13.53
CA PHE A 102 -13.99 19.85 -12.24
C PHE A 102 -15.43 20.34 -12.23
N ARG A 103 -16.35 19.51 -12.76
CA ARG A 103 -17.79 19.48 -12.45
C ARG A 103 -18.47 18.60 -13.50
N MET A 104 -18.64 17.30 -13.26
CA MET A 104 -19.70 16.47 -13.91
C MET A 104 -19.75 14.98 -13.48
N THR A 105 -19.30 14.58 -12.28
CA THR A 105 -19.32 13.15 -11.86
C THR A 105 -20.14 12.82 -10.61
N SER A 106 -20.69 13.81 -9.89
CA SER A 106 -21.44 13.57 -8.64
C SER A 106 -22.77 12.79 -8.86
N GLN A 107 -23.43 12.97 -10.02
CA GLN A 107 -24.75 12.37 -10.27
C GLN A 107 -24.71 10.88 -10.66
N GLN A 108 -23.62 10.38 -11.23
CA GLN A 108 -23.50 8.96 -11.60
C GLN A 108 -23.15 8.06 -10.39
N LEU A 109 -22.50 8.62 -9.36
CA LEU A 109 -22.09 7.87 -8.16
C LEU A 109 -23.27 7.52 -7.23
N GLN A 110 -24.31 8.37 -7.17
CA GLN A 110 -25.53 8.09 -6.39
C GLN A 110 -26.34 6.90 -6.94
N ARG A 111 -26.36 6.68 -8.25
CA ARG A 111 -27.08 5.54 -8.86
C ARG A 111 -26.42 4.19 -8.62
N HIS A 112 -25.09 4.15 -8.43
CA HIS A 112 -24.36 2.91 -8.19
C HIS A 112 -24.50 2.40 -6.74
N ASN A 113 -24.65 3.31 -5.77
CA ASN A 113 -24.84 2.94 -4.35
C ASN A 113 -26.24 2.38 -4.05
N LEU A 114 -27.29 2.83 -4.74
CA LEU A 114 -28.64 2.28 -4.62
C LEU A 114 -28.73 0.81 -5.11
N ARG A 115 -28.04 0.47 -6.21
CA ARG A 115 -28.01 -0.91 -6.75
C ARG A 115 -27.25 -1.91 -5.86
N ARG A 116 -26.35 -1.45 -4.98
CA ARG A 116 -25.67 -2.34 -4.00
C ARG A 116 -26.57 -2.69 -2.82
N GLN A 117 -27.43 -1.78 -2.36
CA GLN A 117 -28.35 -2.08 -1.25
C GLN A 117 -29.46 -3.08 -1.62
N GLU A 118 -29.93 -3.08 -2.88
CA GLU A 118 -30.95 -4.03 -3.34
C GLU A 118 -30.44 -5.48 -3.45
N ASN A 119 -29.14 -5.68 -3.70
CA ASN A 119 -28.57 -7.03 -3.82
C ASN A 119 -28.29 -7.70 -2.45
N ASP A 120 -28.06 -6.92 -1.39
CA ASP A 120 -27.85 -7.47 -0.05
C ASP A 120 -29.16 -7.87 0.65
N GLN A 121 -30.29 -7.23 0.31
CA GLN A 121 -31.62 -7.67 0.79
C GLN A 121 -32.13 -8.94 0.09
N LYS A 122 -31.62 -9.29 -1.10
CA LYS A 122 -32.03 -10.51 -1.81
C LYS A 122 -31.35 -11.78 -1.27
N LYS A 123 -30.23 -11.64 -0.55
CA LYS A 123 -29.48 -12.78 0.02
C LYS A 123 -30.01 -13.26 1.38
N THR A 124 -30.87 -12.50 2.06
CA THR A 124 -31.44 -12.86 3.37
C THR A 124 -32.75 -13.66 3.29
N ASN A 125 -33.27 -13.96 2.09
CA ASN A 125 -34.54 -14.67 1.90
C ASN A 125 -34.42 -16.15 1.49
N ILE A 126 -33.22 -16.74 1.45
CA ILE A 126 -33.03 -18.13 0.96
C ILE A 126 -32.87 -19.16 2.10
N GLU A 127 -32.73 -18.76 3.36
CA GLU A 127 -32.58 -19.70 4.49
C GLU A 127 -33.80 -19.69 5.42
N LYS A 128 -34.99 -20.03 4.91
CA LYS A 128 -36.13 -20.43 5.75
C LYS A 128 -36.96 -21.50 5.05
N ASN A 129 -36.44 -22.71 5.00
CA ASN A 129 -37.29 -23.89 4.91
C ASN A 129 -36.51 -25.10 5.42
N ASP A 130 -36.66 -25.39 6.71
CA ASP A 130 -36.76 -26.78 7.12
C ASP A 130 -37.67 -26.91 8.35
N LYS A 131 -38.82 -27.53 8.07
CA LYS A 131 -39.80 -27.98 9.07
C LYS A 131 -39.52 -29.45 9.32
N THR A 132 -39.16 -29.81 10.54
CA THR A 132 -39.57 -31.10 11.11
C THR A 132 -40.00 -30.93 12.56
N ALA A 133 -41.27 -31.28 12.77
CA ALA A 133 -41.95 -31.31 14.05
C ALA A 133 -41.60 -32.59 14.82
N GLY A 134 -41.60 -32.54 16.15
CA GLY A 134 -41.51 -33.77 16.94
C GLY A 134 -41.36 -33.61 18.45
N LYS A 135 -42.44 -33.18 19.12
CA LYS A 135 -42.89 -33.62 20.46
C LYS A 135 -41.84 -33.88 21.56
N ALA A 136 -41.72 -32.94 22.50
CA ALA A 136 -41.55 -33.25 23.93
C ALA A 136 -42.03 -32.06 24.76
N ALA A 137 -43.34 -31.98 24.96
CA ALA A 137 -43.95 -31.10 25.95
C ALA A 137 -44.10 -31.85 27.29
N ALA A 138 -44.00 -31.08 28.38
CA ALA A 138 -44.37 -31.40 29.76
C ALA A 138 -43.30 -32.04 30.66
N LEU A 139 -42.37 -31.22 31.19
CA LEU A 139 -42.08 -31.16 32.65
C LEU A 139 -41.06 -30.07 33.01
N LYS A 140 -41.47 -28.79 33.12
CA LYS A 140 -40.83 -27.77 34.00
C LYS A 140 -41.59 -26.45 33.95
N ARG A 141 -42.80 -26.44 34.52
CA ARG A 141 -43.42 -25.21 35.04
C ARG A 141 -43.07 -25.14 36.52
N ARG A 142 -42.70 -23.94 36.99
CA ARG A 142 -42.33 -23.54 38.36
C ARG A 142 -40.83 -23.55 38.69
N ALA A 143 -40.12 -22.54 38.20
CA ALA A 143 -39.03 -21.91 38.94
C ALA A 143 -38.79 -20.48 38.43
N SER A 144 -39.06 -19.53 39.33
CA SER A 144 -38.58 -18.14 39.39
C SER A 144 -38.99 -17.12 38.31
N ASP A 145 -40.20 -16.57 38.48
CA ASP A 145 -40.42 -15.11 38.36
C ASP A 145 -39.73 -14.40 39.54
N VAL A 146 -38.40 -14.35 39.52
CA VAL A 146 -37.66 -13.37 40.33
C VAL A 146 -37.15 -12.35 39.33
N SER A 147 -37.94 -11.30 39.15
CA SER A 147 -37.50 -10.03 38.58
C SER A 147 -36.31 -9.54 39.39
N LYS A 148 -35.11 -10.01 39.02
CA LYS A 148 -33.86 -9.40 39.46
C LYS A 148 -33.85 -8.04 38.77
N ASN A 149 -34.35 -7.04 39.48
CA ASN A 149 -34.02 -5.65 39.21
C ASN A 149 -32.50 -5.56 39.36
N GLU A 150 -31.80 -5.85 38.27
CA GLU A 150 -30.37 -5.67 38.17
C GLU A 150 -30.13 -4.19 38.39
N THR A 151 -29.77 -3.83 39.62
CA THR A 151 -29.48 -2.46 40.02
C THR A 151 -28.25 -2.03 39.24
N VAL A 152 -28.49 -1.39 38.09
CA VAL A 152 -27.47 -0.77 37.25
C VAL A 152 -26.56 0.05 38.16
N ALA A 153 -25.27 -0.25 38.11
CA ALA A 153 -24.32 0.40 39.01
C ALA A 153 -24.38 1.93 38.79
N PRO A 154 -24.36 2.75 39.85
CA PRO A 154 -24.46 4.22 39.73
C PRO A 154 -23.43 4.84 38.76
N LYS A 155 -22.29 4.18 38.58
CA LYS A 155 -21.23 4.61 37.63
C LYS A 155 -21.68 4.54 36.17
N ASP A 156 -22.49 3.55 35.80
CA ASP A 156 -22.97 3.40 34.42
C ASP A 156 -24.00 4.49 34.07
N THR A 157 -24.74 4.98 35.06
CA THR A 157 -25.69 6.09 34.89
C THR A 157 -24.96 7.40 34.54
N MET A 158 -23.85 7.69 35.21
CA MET A 158 -23.04 8.88 34.90
C MET A 158 -22.44 8.81 33.49
N VAL A 159 -21.89 7.65 33.11
CA VAL A 159 -21.34 7.47 31.75
C VAL A 159 -22.45 7.63 30.71
N ASP A 160 -23.64 7.08 30.93
CA ASP A 160 -24.77 7.26 30.00
C ASP A 160 -25.17 8.74 29.86
N HIS A 161 -25.20 9.51 30.96
CA HIS A 161 -25.47 10.94 30.89
C HIS A 161 -24.41 11.71 30.11
N VAL A 162 -23.12 11.40 30.32
CA VAL A 162 -22.03 12.01 29.53
C VAL A 162 -22.17 11.67 28.05
N LEU A 163 -22.48 10.41 27.72
CA LEU A 163 -22.69 9.98 26.34
C LEU A 163 -23.89 10.68 25.68
N ARG A 164 -24.98 10.93 26.42
CA ARG A 164 -26.13 11.72 25.90
C ARG A 164 -25.73 13.17 25.62
N ILE A 165 -24.93 13.78 26.48
CA ILE A 165 -24.44 15.14 26.29
C ILE A 165 -23.53 15.20 25.05
N LEU A 166 -22.61 14.23 24.90
CA LEU A 166 -21.75 14.15 23.72
C LEU A 166 -22.55 13.91 22.44
N GLU A 167 -23.61 13.08 22.49
CA GLU A 167 -24.53 12.87 21.37
C GLU A 167 -25.28 14.17 20.97
N ILE A 168 -25.51 15.09 21.91
CA ILE A 168 -26.07 16.42 21.59
C ILE A 168 -25.01 17.31 20.92
N TYR A 169 -23.75 17.22 21.34
CA TYR A 169 -22.67 18.01 20.76
C TYR A 169 -22.23 17.55 19.37
N THR A 170 -22.62 16.35 18.92
CA THR A 170 -22.38 15.89 17.55
C THR A 170 -23.41 16.41 16.53
N PHE A 171 -24.43 17.16 16.96
CA PHE A 171 -25.35 17.82 16.02
C PHE A 171 -24.68 19.03 15.33
N PRO A 172 -25.02 19.31 14.05
CA PRO A 172 -24.38 20.39 13.28
C PRO A 172 -24.40 21.76 13.95
N ARG A 173 -25.44 22.08 14.74
CA ARG A 173 -25.57 23.37 15.44
C ARG A 173 -24.62 23.56 16.62
N SER A 174 -24.05 22.47 17.14
CA SER A 174 -23.24 22.47 18.36
C SER A 174 -21.80 22.03 18.09
N ILE A 175 -21.46 21.86 16.82
CA ILE A 175 -20.26 21.15 16.41
C ILE A 175 -18.97 21.89 16.75
N ASP A 176 -19.01 23.21 16.75
CA ASP A 176 -17.88 24.09 17.05
C ASP A 176 -17.36 23.89 18.48
N LEU A 177 -18.26 23.51 19.40
CA LEU A 177 -17.90 23.21 20.79
C LEU A 177 -17.08 21.91 20.91
N LEU A 178 -17.26 20.99 19.97
CA LEU A 178 -16.57 19.71 19.96
C LEU A 178 -15.34 19.70 19.05
N ALA A 179 -15.24 20.59 18.06
CA ALA A 179 -14.16 20.61 17.06
C ALA A 179 -12.77 20.46 17.66
N ASN A 180 -12.39 21.35 18.59
CA ASN A 180 -11.06 21.34 19.20
C ASN A 180 -10.79 20.15 20.14
N GLN A 181 -11.80 19.33 20.45
CA GLN A 181 -11.70 18.19 21.37
C GLN A 181 -12.12 16.87 20.70
N ALA A 182 -12.48 16.89 19.42
CA ALA A 182 -13.08 15.76 18.72
C ALA A 182 -12.17 14.53 18.75
N ASN A 183 -10.86 14.70 18.49
CA ASN A 183 -9.89 13.62 18.62
C ASN A 183 -9.87 13.05 20.04
N ARG A 184 -9.65 13.89 21.06
CA ARG A 184 -9.50 13.44 22.45
C ARG A 184 -10.74 12.69 22.93
N VAL A 185 -11.92 13.21 22.59
CA VAL A 185 -13.21 12.56 22.90
C VAL A 185 -13.33 11.24 22.16
N CYS A 186 -13.07 11.21 20.85
CA CYS A 186 -13.12 9.99 20.04
C CYS A 186 -12.17 8.91 20.60
N THR A 187 -10.92 9.26 20.86
CA THR A 187 -9.90 8.38 21.42
C THR A 187 -10.27 7.88 22.82
N ALA A 188 -10.80 8.74 23.70
CA ALA A 188 -11.28 8.34 25.01
C ALA A 188 -12.47 7.36 24.93
N LEU A 189 -13.43 7.63 24.04
CA LEU A 189 -14.58 6.75 23.81
C LEU A 189 -14.14 5.41 23.22
N LEU A 190 -13.18 5.38 22.31
CA LEU A 190 -12.62 4.15 21.75
C LEU A 190 -11.89 3.32 22.80
N ARG A 191 -11.13 3.95 23.69
CA ARG A 191 -10.51 3.25 24.84
C ARG A 191 -11.56 2.70 25.78
N TYR A 192 -12.63 3.43 26.04
CA TYR A 192 -13.79 2.92 26.81
C TYR A 192 -14.44 1.73 26.09
N ILE A 193 -14.73 1.87 24.79
CA ILE A 193 -15.31 0.82 23.95
C ILE A 193 -14.41 -0.41 23.93
N ALA A 194 -13.08 -0.27 23.99
CA ALA A 194 -12.13 -1.39 24.00
C ALA A 194 -11.96 -2.04 25.39
N ALA A 195 -12.00 -1.24 26.47
CA ALA A 195 -11.80 -1.71 27.84
C ALA A 195 -13.05 -2.38 28.45
N VAL A 196 -14.25 -1.94 28.09
CA VAL A 196 -15.51 -2.41 28.70
C VAL A 196 -16.21 -3.44 27.80
N PRO A 197 -16.32 -4.74 28.20
CA PRO A 197 -16.89 -5.80 27.37
C PRO A 197 -18.32 -5.53 26.90
N THR A 198 -19.14 -4.93 27.76
CA THR A 198 -20.52 -4.49 27.51
C THR A 198 -20.59 -2.96 27.40
N SER A 199 -19.71 -2.37 26.58
CA SER A 199 -19.73 -0.94 26.32
C SER A 199 -21.11 -0.51 25.82
N LEU A 200 -21.59 0.63 26.29
CA LEU A 200 -22.87 1.18 25.83
C LEU A 200 -22.83 1.45 24.31
N SER A 201 -23.81 0.94 23.56
CA SER A 201 -23.93 1.15 22.10
C SER A 201 -23.99 2.63 21.71
N ARG A 202 -24.40 3.50 22.65
CA ARG A 202 -24.36 4.94 22.48
C ARG A 202 -22.93 5.48 22.31
N ALA A 203 -21.92 4.90 22.97
CA ALA A 203 -20.53 5.32 22.80
C ALA A 203 -20.04 5.08 21.36
N GLU A 204 -20.36 3.90 20.81
CA GLU A 204 -20.10 3.57 19.40
C GLU A 204 -20.80 4.57 18.47
N LYS A 205 -22.09 4.85 18.71
CA LYS A 205 -22.86 5.82 17.92
C LYS A 205 -22.21 7.21 17.92
N VAL A 206 -21.79 7.72 19.08
CA VAL A 206 -21.12 9.03 19.19
C VAL A 206 -19.81 9.04 18.40
N VAL A 207 -18.97 8.01 18.54
CA VAL A 207 -17.73 7.88 17.75
C VAL A 207 -18.03 7.90 16.25
N LEU A 208 -19.02 7.12 15.79
CA LEU A 208 -19.40 7.06 14.38
C LEU A 208 -19.93 8.40 13.85
N MET A 209 -20.65 9.18 14.67
CA MET A 209 -21.10 10.53 14.29
C MET A 209 -19.92 11.50 14.16
N ILE A 210 -18.95 11.45 15.07
CA ILE A 210 -17.76 12.30 15.00
C ILE A 210 -16.98 11.97 13.72
N VAL A 211 -16.67 10.71 13.46
CA VAL A 211 -15.81 10.35 12.30
C VAL A 211 -16.49 10.55 10.94
N GLN A 212 -17.83 10.64 10.91
CA GLN A 212 -18.59 10.92 9.70
C GLN A 212 -18.61 12.41 9.35
N HIS A 213 -18.26 13.30 10.28
CA HIS A 213 -18.37 14.73 10.06
C HIS A 213 -17.10 15.31 9.41
N ALA A 214 -17.26 15.96 8.25
CA ALA A 214 -16.16 16.52 7.47
C ALA A 214 -15.29 17.51 8.26
N MET A 215 -15.89 18.39 9.06
CA MET A 215 -15.15 19.38 9.86
C MET A 215 -14.12 18.77 10.82
N PHE A 216 -14.39 17.58 11.36
CA PHE A 216 -13.45 16.91 12.28
C PHE A 216 -12.36 16.13 11.55
N PHE A 217 -12.52 15.89 10.25
CA PHE A 217 -11.58 15.10 9.45
C PHE A 217 -10.19 15.74 9.41
N ARG A 218 -10.13 17.07 9.33
CA ARG A 218 -8.86 17.82 9.41
C ARG A 218 -8.12 17.54 10.72
N ASP A 219 -8.83 17.60 11.85
CA ASP A 219 -8.24 17.36 13.17
C ASP A 219 -7.78 15.89 13.31
N PHE A 220 -8.48 14.95 12.68
CA PHE A 220 -8.07 13.54 12.60
C PHE A 220 -6.75 13.33 11.84
N LEU A 221 -6.43 14.19 10.86
CA LEU A 221 -5.18 14.12 10.10
C LEU A 221 -3.98 14.70 10.88
N HIS A 222 -4.18 15.68 11.77
CA HIS A 222 -3.08 16.36 12.46
C HIS A 222 -2.45 15.60 13.63
N GLU A 223 -3.22 14.79 14.36
CA GLU A 223 -2.82 14.30 15.70
C GLU A 223 -2.63 12.77 15.79
N GLU A 224 -2.10 12.10 14.75
CA GLU A 224 -1.96 10.62 14.69
C GLU A 224 -3.25 9.84 14.96
N CYS A 225 -4.40 10.51 15.02
CA CYS A 225 -5.61 9.96 15.64
C CYS A 225 -6.12 8.72 14.91
N ILE A 226 -6.04 8.72 13.57
CA ILE A 226 -6.48 7.59 12.75
C ILE A 226 -5.64 6.35 13.08
N LEU A 227 -4.32 6.48 13.16
CA LEU A 227 -3.41 5.38 13.46
C LEU A 227 -3.55 4.92 14.92
N GLU A 228 -3.69 5.86 15.85
CA GLU A 228 -3.94 5.54 17.26
C GLU A 228 -5.26 4.78 17.43
N THR A 229 -6.31 5.22 16.75
CA THR A 229 -7.61 4.56 16.75
C THR A 229 -7.50 3.13 16.23
N LEU A 230 -6.80 2.93 15.11
CA LEU A 230 -6.57 1.60 14.56
C LEU A 230 -5.82 0.73 15.56
N ASN A 231 -4.81 1.26 16.23
CA ASN A 231 -4.07 0.54 17.26
C ASN A 231 -4.95 0.16 18.46
N ILE A 232 -5.81 1.06 18.95
CA ILE A 232 -6.75 0.77 20.04
C ILE A 232 -7.67 -0.39 19.67
N LEU A 233 -8.22 -0.39 18.44
CA LEU A 233 -9.17 -1.40 17.98
C LEU A 233 -8.49 -2.71 17.54
N GLN A 234 -7.20 -2.70 17.23
CA GLN A 234 -6.43 -3.86 16.79
C GLN A 234 -5.85 -4.69 17.94
N LYS A 235 -5.84 -4.18 19.19
CA LYS A 235 -5.38 -4.90 20.40
C LYS A 235 -6.24 -6.12 20.80
N ALA A 236 -7.25 -6.46 20.00
CA ALA A 236 -8.00 -7.70 20.11
C ALA A 236 -7.07 -8.93 20.02
N HIS A 237 -7.43 -10.01 20.74
CA HIS A 237 -6.67 -11.27 20.77
C HIS A 237 -6.23 -11.72 19.36
N ARG A 238 -5.07 -12.38 19.27
CA ARG A 238 -4.42 -12.81 18.01
C ARG A 238 -5.26 -13.75 17.12
N LYS A 239 -6.44 -14.18 17.58
CA LYS A 239 -7.40 -14.95 16.79
C LYS A 239 -8.79 -14.39 17.08
N ASN A 240 -9.60 -14.24 16.03
CA ASN A 240 -10.99 -13.80 16.06
C ASN A 240 -11.94 -14.80 16.78
N ASP A 241 -11.43 -15.50 17.78
CA ASP A 241 -12.09 -16.63 18.43
C ASP A 241 -12.99 -16.17 19.59
N CYS A 242 -13.02 -14.88 19.90
CA CYS A 242 -13.97 -14.34 20.88
C CYS A 242 -14.89 -13.26 20.29
N SER A 243 -16.14 -13.27 20.74
CA SER A 243 -17.20 -12.32 20.38
C SER A 243 -16.77 -10.86 20.53
N ARG A 244 -15.91 -10.59 21.51
CA ARG A 244 -15.36 -9.26 21.76
C ARG A 244 -14.42 -8.77 20.66
N CYS A 245 -13.52 -9.63 20.18
CA CYS A 245 -12.61 -9.27 19.08
C CYS A 245 -13.40 -9.05 17.79
N PHE A 246 -14.42 -9.87 17.55
CA PHE A 246 -15.36 -9.69 16.44
C PHE A 246 -16.10 -8.35 16.53
N TYR A 247 -16.61 -7.99 17.71
CA TYR A 247 -17.24 -6.68 17.93
C TYR A 247 -16.29 -5.51 17.68
N LEU A 248 -15.08 -5.52 18.25
CA LEU A 248 -14.11 -4.45 18.03
C LEU A 248 -13.67 -4.34 16.57
N SER A 249 -13.52 -5.48 15.87
CA SER A 249 -13.28 -5.49 14.42
C SER A 249 -14.45 -4.86 13.66
N THR A 250 -15.68 -5.14 14.07
CA THR A 250 -16.89 -4.57 13.45
C THR A 250 -16.93 -3.05 13.63
N VAL A 251 -16.69 -2.55 14.86
CA VAL A 251 -16.60 -1.11 15.14
C VAL A 251 -15.50 -0.45 14.30
N ARG A 252 -14.31 -1.07 14.21
CA ARG A 252 -13.22 -0.60 13.36
C ARG A 252 -13.64 -0.49 11.90
N ASP A 253 -14.28 -1.53 11.37
CA ASP A 253 -14.63 -1.59 9.96
C ASP A 253 -15.73 -0.56 9.61
N GLN A 254 -16.70 -0.34 10.50
CA GLN A 254 -17.70 0.73 10.38
C GLN A 254 -17.04 2.11 10.44
N MET A 255 -16.14 2.34 11.39
CA MET A 255 -15.43 3.61 11.51
C MET A 255 -14.60 3.92 10.27
N LEU A 256 -13.81 2.96 9.78
CA LEU A 256 -13.04 3.11 8.55
C LEU A 256 -13.93 3.35 7.33
N GLN A 257 -15.13 2.75 7.27
CA GLN A 257 -16.07 3.02 6.21
C GLN A 257 -16.61 4.46 6.25
N LYS A 258 -16.87 5.00 7.45
CA LYS A 258 -17.30 6.40 7.61
C LYS A 258 -16.18 7.38 7.27
N LEU A 259 -14.98 7.15 7.79
CA LEU A 259 -13.80 7.95 7.42
C LEU A 259 -13.54 7.90 5.90
N ALA A 260 -13.67 6.72 5.28
CA ALA A 260 -13.53 6.59 3.83
C ALA A 260 -14.50 7.48 3.07
N SER A 261 -15.78 7.50 3.47
CA SER A 261 -16.78 8.35 2.81
C SER A 261 -16.49 9.85 2.91
N VAL A 262 -15.79 10.28 3.97
CA VAL A 262 -15.37 11.68 4.16
C VAL A 262 -14.10 11.97 3.35
N ALA A 263 -13.10 11.11 3.46
CA ALA A 263 -11.80 11.23 2.79
C ALA A 263 -11.91 11.18 1.26
N GLU A 264 -12.85 10.40 0.72
CA GLU A 264 -13.12 10.29 -0.72
C GLU A 264 -14.04 11.40 -1.24
N GLY A 265 -14.63 12.20 -0.34
CA GLY A 265 -15.37 13.40 -0.73
C GLY A 265 -14.43 14.50 -1.22
N GLY A 266 -14.93 15.44 -2.03
CA GLY A 266 -14.10 16.54 -2.55
C GLY A 266 -13.41 17.37 -1.47
N PHE A 267 -14.08 17.55 -0.32
CA PHE A 267 -13.48 18.19 0.85
C PHE A 267 -12.34 17.34 1.45
N GLY A 268 -12.60 16.08 1.80
CA GLY A 268 -11.61 15.24 2.47
C GLY A 268 -10.38 14.95 1.60
N ALA A 269 -10.57 14.71 0.30
CA ALA A 269 -9.47 14.52 -0.63
C ALA A 269 -8.62 15.80 -0.77
N GLY A 270 -9.28 16.96 -0.80
CA GLY A 270 -8.60 18.27 -0.81
C GLY A 270 -7.79 18.51 0.46
N GLU A 271 -8.33 18.19 1.64
CA GLU A 271 -7.61 18.31 2.91
C GLU A 271 -6.40 17.37 2.98
N ILE A 272 -6.53 16.11 2.54
CA ILE A 272 -5.38 15.18 2.48
C ILE A 272 -4.31 15.71 1.52
N ALA A 273 -4.70 16.14 0.32
CA ALA A 273 -3.77 16.69 -0.67
C ALA A 273 -3.07 17.96 -0.15
N SER A 274 -3.83 18.88 0.46
CA SER A 274 -3.29 20.08 1.10
C SER A 274 -2.30 19.75 2.22
N HIS A 275 -2.58 18.71 3.02
CA HIS A 275 -1.66 18.24 4.05
C HIS A 275 -0.36 17.68 3.46
N LEU A 276 -0.45 16.86 2.42
CA LEU A 276 0.72 16.22 1.81
C LEU A 276 1.61 17.24 1.07
N VAL A 277 1.00 18.13 0.29
CA VAL A 277 1.73 19.06 -0.59
C VAL A 277 2.10 20.37 0.12
N GLY A 278 1.23 20.89 0.99
CA GLY A 278 1.43 22.19 1.64
C GLY A 278 2.57 22.24 2.66
N ASP A 279 2.72 23.37 3.35
CA ASP A 279 3.80 23.64 4.32
C ASP A 279 3.57 22.98 5.69
N THR A 280 2.93 21.80 5.72
CA THR A 280 2.76 21.07 6.98
C THR A 280 4.09 20.46 7.44
N PRO A 281 4.31 20.29 8.76
CA PRO A 281 5.50 19.65 9.27
C PRO A 281 5.69 18.26 8.66
N ALA A 282 6.93 17.87 8.34
CA ALA A 282 7.24 16.58 7.72
C ALA A 282 6.60 15.39 8.45
N ARG A 283 6.61 15.40 9.79
CA ARG A 283 5.97 14.38 10.62
C ARG A 283 4.46 14.26 10.35
N SER A 284 3.77 15.38 10.16
CA SER A 284 2.33 15.37 9.83
C SER A 284 2.07 14.84 8.42
N LYS A 285 2.96 15.11 7.45
CA LYS A 285 2.90 14.53 6.11
C LYS A 285 3.04 13.01 6.14
N GLU A 286 4.03 12.52 6.87
CA GLU A 286 4.28 11.08 7.07
C GLU A 286 3.06 10.38 7.70
N GLN A 287 2.48 10.97 8.74
CA GLN A 287 1.28 10.45 9.38
C GLN A 287 0.09 10.43 8.43
N THR A 288 -0.08 11.48 7.63
CA THR A 288 -1.12 11.58 6.60
C THR A 288 -0.93 10.50 5.53
N ALA A 289 0.31 10.31 5.05
CA ALA A 289 0.67 9.27 4.09
C ALA A 289 0.39 7.86 4.62
N LEU A 290 0.69 7.59 5.90
CA LEU A 290 0.36 6.33 6.55
C LEU A 290 -1.16 6.14 6.68
N ALA A 291 -1.87 7.16 7.18
CA ALA A 291 -3.30 7.08 7.46
C ALA A 291 -4.16 6.93 6.20
N LEU A 292 -3.83 7.63 5.10
CA LEU A 292 -4.66 7.62 3.89
C LEU A 292 -4.83 6.22 3.31
N THR A 293 -3.83 5.34 3.45
CA THR A 293 -3.88 3.96 2.93
C THR A 293 -4.96 3.10 3.58
N TYR A 294 -5.39 3.45 4.79
CA TYR A 294 -6.47 2.77 5.51
C TYR A 294 -7.84 3.37 5.23
N VAL A 295 -7.87 4.65 4.83
CA VAL A 295 -9.09 5.44 4.73
C VAL A 295 -9.57 5.56 3.29
N VAL A 296 -8.69 5.78 2.32
CA VAL A 296 -9.05 5.95 0.91
C VAL A 296 -9.09 4.59 0.21
N ARG A 297 -10.27 4.19 -0.28
CA ARG A 297 -10.55 2.91 -0.96
C ARG A 297 -10.88 3.09 -2.44
N ASP A 298 -11.33 4.28 -2.83
CA ASP A 298 -11.53 4.70 -4.21
C ASP A 298 -10.21 4.76 -4.97
N ALA A 299 -10.13 4.07 -6.11
CA ALA A 299 -8.86 3.85 -6.81
C ALA A 299 -8.33 5.13 -7.50
N PRO A 300 -9.16 5.93 -8.20
CA PRO A 300 -8.74 7.21 -8.75
C PRO A 300 -8.26 8.21 -7.70
N THR A 301 -9.01 8.34 -6.60
CA THR A 301 -8.62 9.22 -5.48
C THR A 301 -7.31 8.76 -4.85
N LEU A 302 -7.17 7.45 -4.60
CA LEU A 302 -5.94 6.88 -4.05
C LEU A 302 -4.75 7.06 -4.99
N TYR A 303 -4.93 6.91 -6.30
CA TYR A 303 -3.89 7.16 -7.30
C TYR A 303 -3.38 8.60 -7.21
N THR A 304 -4.30 9.56 -7.21
CA THR A 304 -3.97 11.00 -7.16
C THR A 304 -3.18 11.33 -5.89
N LEU A 305 -3.63 10.84 -4.73
CA LEU A 305 -2.96 11.09 -3.45
C LEU A 305 -1.60 10.39 -3.34
N LEU A 306 -1.47 9.17 -3.88
CA LEU A 306 -0.21 8.42 -3.81
C LEU A 306 0.85 8.98 -4.74
N PHE A 307 0.49 9.32 -5.98
CA PHE A 307 1.46 9.69 -7.02
C PHE A 307 1.52 11.19 -7.25
N ASP A 308 0.39 11.86 -7.41
CA ASP A 308 0.39 13.29 -7.74
C ASP A 308 0.67 14.16 -6.49
N CYS A 309 0.29 13.67 -5.30
CA CYS A 309 0.58 14.33 -4.02
C CYS A 309 1.80 13.74 -3.29
N GLY A 310 2.54 12.80 -3.90
CA GLY A 310 3.81 12.28 -3.37
C GLY A 310 3.72 11.41 -2.10
N ALA A 311 2.54 10.90 -1.72
CA ALA A 311 2.44 10.08 -0.51
C ALA A 311 3.17 8.73 -0.62
N MET A 312 3.32 8.17 -1.83
CA MET A 312 4.10 6.95 -2.02
C MET A 312 5.58 7.17 -1.69
N ASP A 313 6.14 8.31 -2.08
CA ASP A 313 7.54 8.63 -1.84
C ASP A 313 7.80 8.82 -0.33
N LEU A 314 6.87 9.49 0.38
CA LEU A 314 6.91 9.57 1.84
C LEU A 314 6.88 8.19 2.51
N LEU A 315 6.08 7.25 2.01
CA LEU A 315 6.06 5.87 2.55
C LEU A 315 7.40 5.16 2.33
N PHE A 316 8.04 5.38 1.19
CA PHE A 316 9.34 4.80 0.87
C PHE A 316 10.46 5.42 1.71
N ASP A 317 10.44 6.74 1.91
CA ASP A 317 11.37 7.44 2.79
C ASP A 317 11.28 6.90 4.23
N ILE A 318 10.05 6.70 4.75
CA ILE A 318 9.85 6.11 6.08
C ILE A 318 10.47 4.71 6.15
N LEU A 319 10.28 3.88 5.12
CA LEU A 319 10.84 2.52 5.08
C LEU A 319 12.37 2.53 5.03
N GLN A 320 12.95 3.37 4.19
CA GLN A 320 14.40 3.45 4.01
C GLN A 320 15.08 3.97 5.28
N VAL A 321 14.64 5.13 5.79
CA VAL A 321 15.17 5.74 7.02
C VAL A 321 15.05 4.78 8.20
N SER A 322 13.92 4.09 8.32
CA SER A 322 13.72 3.12 9.42
C SER A 322 14.59 1.87 9.26
N THR A 323 14.83 1.41 8.03
CA THR A 323 15.72 0.26 7.76
C THR A 323 17.15 0.59 8.15
N GLU A 324 17.67 1.72 7.67
CA GLU A 324 19.02 2.21 8.00
C GLU A 324 19.21 2.37 9.51
N ALA A 325 18.22 2.93 10.21
CA ALA A 325 18.23 3.07 11.66
C ALA A 325 18.26 1.72 12.41
N LEU A 326 17.49 0.74 11.93
CA LEU A 326 17.45 -0.61 12.51
C LEU A 326 18.74 -1.39 12.26
N ASP A 327 19.35 -1.22 11.09
CA ASP A 327 20.62 -1.88 10.76
C ASP A 327 21.79 -1.27 11.53
N ALA A 328 21.86 0.06 11.64
CA ALA A 328 22.84 0.73 12.49
C ALA A 328 22.76 0.26 13.96
N LYS A 329 21.54 0.02 14.46
CA LYS A 329 21.31 -0.56 15.79
C LYS A 329 21.82 -2.01 15.86
N ASN A 330 21.53 -2.85 14.85
CA ASN A 330 21.98 -4.24 14.84
C ASN A 330 23.50 -4.34 14.79
N ASP A 331 24.16 -3.53 13.96
CA ASP A 331 25.62 -3.45 13.88
C ASP A 331 26.24 -3.05 15.21
N PHE A 332 25.63 -2.08 15.89
CA PHE A 332 26.04 -1.69 17.24
C PHE A 332 25.92 -2.85 18.24
N LEU A 333 24.79 -3.57 18.23
CA LEU A 333 24.59 -4.74 19.11
C LEU A 333 25.56 -5.89 18.79
N MET A 334 25.88 -6.12 17.52
CA MET A 334 26.86 -7.13 17.11
C MET A 334 28.27 -6.78 17.57
N LYS A 335 28.67 -5.50 17.49
CA LYS A 335 29.95 -5.02 18.05
C LYS A 335 30.02 -5.21 19.56
N LEU A 336 28.93 -4.91 20.27
CA LEU A 336 28.84 -5.15 21.72
C LEU A 336 28.96 -6.63 22.09
N ALA A 337 28.38 -7.53 21.28
CA ALA A 337 28.46 -8.96 21.52
C ALA A 337 29.88 -9.50 21.27
N GLN A 338 30.61 -8.96 20.29
CA GLN A 338 31.99 -9.35 19.98
C GLN A 338 33.01 -8.85 21.02
N ASP A 339 32.80 -7.68 21.61
CA ASP A 339 33.72 -7.05 22.57
C ASP A 339 33.69 -7.69 23.99
N GLY A 340 32.92 -8.77 24.18
CA GLY A 340 33.08 -9.69 25.31
C GLY A 340 32.87 -9.12 26.72
N GLY A 341 32.19 -7.97 26.86
CA GLY A 341 31.85 -7.41 28.17
C GLY A 341 33.04 -6.92 29.01
N THR A 342 34.20 -6.66 28.39
CA THR A 342 35.31 -6.01 29.10
C THR A 342 34.87 -4.62 29.55
N GLY A 343 34.75 -4.41 30.87
CA GLY A 343 34.03 -3.29 31.50
C GLY A 343 34.58 -1.88 31.25
N GLN A 344 35.57 -1.69 30.37
CA GLN A 344 36.23 -0.42 30.12
C GLN A 344 35.52 0.49 29.09
N ARG A 345 34.41 0.07 28.47
CA ARG A 345 33.76 0.81 27.36
C ARG A 345 32.37 1.39 27.61
N LYS A 346 31.96 1.58 28.88
CA LYS A 346 30.67 2.25 29.17
C LYS A 346 30.57 3.64 28.55
N ASP A 347 31.68 4.37 28.48
CA ASP A 347 31.71 5.73 27.95
C ASP A 347 31.56 5.78 26.41
N GLU A 348 32.15 4.81 25.68
CA GLU A 348 31.97 4.68 24.23
C GLU A 348 30.53 4.30 23.86
N ILE A 349 29.89 3.44 24.66
CA ILE A 349 28.47 3.06 24.50
C ILE A 349 27.54 4.25 24.71
N GLN A 350 27.86 5.08 25.71
CA GLN A 350 27.07 6.27 26.03
C GLN A 350 27.22 7.34 24.94
N LEU A 351 28.43 7.49 24.37
CA LEU A 351 28.72 8.38 23.25
C LEU A 351 28.08 7.90 21.94
N ALA A 352 28.08 6.59 21.66
CA ALA A 352 27.37 6.04 20.50
C ALA A 352 25.85 6.23 20.63
N SER A 353 25.30 5.98 21.83
CA SER A 353 23.89 6.19 22.12
C SER A 353 23.48 7.66 22.01
N SER A 354 24.36 8.61 22.36
CA SER A 354 24.08 10.04 22.21
C SER A 354 24.17 10.51 20.76
N LYS A 355 25.08 9.96 19.94
CA LYS A 355 25.13 10.22 18.49
C LYS A 355 23.86 9.73 17.79
N LEU A 356 23.35 8.55 18.16
CA LEU A 356 22.05 8.06 17.69
C LEU A 356 20.92 9.01 18.10
N LYS A 357 20.89 9.51 19.34
CA LYS A 357 19.88 10.49 19.78
C LYS A 357 19.95 11.83 19.04
N GLY A 358 21.12 12.23 18.54
CA GLY A 358 21.29 13.48 17.78
C GLY A 358 20.66 13.42 16.38
N HIS A 359 20.72 12.27 15.72
CA HIS A 359 20.10 12.06 14.40
C HIS A 359 18.60 11.75 14.48
N PHE A 360 18.15 11.07 15.53
CA PHE A 360 16.74 10.78 15.75
C PHE A 360 16.18 11.78 16.76
N SER A 361 15.77 12.96 16.29
CA SER A 361 15.08 13.93 17.14
C SER A 361 13.83 13.27 17.76
N ALA A 362 13.95 12.88 19.03
CA ALA A 362 12.89 12.45 19.95
C ALA A 362 12.21 11.07 19.76
N GLY A 363 12.60 10.23 18.79
CA GLY A 363 12.03 8.89 18.63
C GLY A 363 12.73 7.82 19.49
N SER A 364 11.99 7.04 20.28
CA SER A 364 12.56 5.83 20.91
C SER A 364 12.83 4.76 19.83
N VAL A 365 13.74 3.81 20.06
CA VAL A 365 13.97 2.70 19.10
C VAL A 365 12.68 1.91 18.82
N ALA A 366 11.81 1.77 19.82
CA ALA A 366 10.51 1.12 19.66
C ALA A 366 9.58 1.92 18.73
N ASP A 367 9.77 3.24 18.65
CA ASP A 367 9.06 4.13 17.74
C ASP A 367 9.48 3.86 16.29
N VAL A 368 10.79 3.76 16.01
CA VAL A 368 11.31 3.46 14.65
C VAL A 368 10.78 2.12 14.13
N GLU A 369 10.84 1.06 14.94
CA GLU A 369 10.31 -0.25 14.55
C GLU A 369 8.78 -0.21 14.37
N GLY A 370 8.08 0.55 15.23
CA GLY A 370 6.65 0.78 15.10
C GLY A 370 6.28 1.46 13.78
N ARG A 371 7.00 2.54 13.44
CA ARG A 371 6.82 3.29 12.19
C ARG A 371 7.11 2.45 10.96
N PHE A 372 8.20 1.67 10.97
CA PHE A 372 8.50 0.73 9.90
C PHE A 372 7.36 -0.27 9.67
N ARG A 373 6.84 -0.88 10.76
CA ARG A 373 5.71 -1.82 10.67
C ARG A 373 4.43 -1.15 10.18
N LEU A 374 4.18 0.10 10.56
CA LEU A 374 3.03 0.87 10.07
C LEU A 374 3.14 1.14 8.57
N ALA A 375 4.33 1.50 8.07
CA ALA A 375 4.57 1.70 6.63
C ALA A 375 4.40 0.41 5.82
N VAL A 376 4.94 -0.72 6.31
CA VAL A 376 4.69 -2.04 5.70
C VAL A 376 3.20 -2.41 5.73
N GLY A 377 2.51 -2.08 6.83
CA GLY A 377 1.06 -2.26 6.96
C GLY A 377 0.27 -1.44 5.93
N ALA A 378 0.66 -0.18 5.74
CA ALA A 378 0.08 0.75 4.78
C ALA A 378 0.24 0.22 3.34
N LEU A 379 1.44 -0.25 2.96
CA LEU A 379 1.67 -0.88 1.66
C LEU A 379 0.79 -2.13 1.44
N ARG A 380 0.56 -2.96 2.48
CA ARG A 380 -0.37 -4.09 2.39
C ARG A 380 -1.83 -3.66 2.21
N GLU A 381 -2.26 -2.59 2.87
CA GLU A 381 -3.61 -2.08 2.66
C GLU A 381 -3.78 -1.48 1.25
N ILE A 382 -2.76 -0.82 0.69
CA ILE A 382 -2.73 -0.45 -0.73
C ILE A 382 -2.89 -1.69 -1.61
N GLY A 383 -2.09 -2.74 -1.38
CA GLY A 383 -2.18 -4.00 -2.11
C GLY A 383 -3.58 -4.63 -2.07
N LYS A 384 -4.23 -4.60 -0.90
CA LYS A 384 -5.61 -5.05 -0.71
C LYS A 384 -6.62 -4.19 -1.47
N THR A 385 -6.50 -2.86 -1.44
CA THR A 385 -7.36 -1.94 -2.21
C THR A 385 -7.21 -2.15 -3.72
N CYS A 386 -5.99 -2.46 -4.15
CA CYS A 386 -5.62 -2.83 -5.51
C CYS A 386 -5.99 -4.27 -5.89
N ARG A 387 -6.46 -5.09 -4.93
CA ARG A 387 -6.72 -6.54 -5.11
C ARG A 387 -5.53 -7.27 -5.71
N MET A 388 -4.33 -6.96 -5.24
CA MET A 388 -3.13 -7.67 -5.64
C MET A 388 -3.20 -9.09 -5.08
N VAL A 389 -3.48 -10.03 -5.97
CA VAL A 389 -3.45 -11.46 -5.70
C VAL A 389 -2.26 -12.01 -6.46
N PRO A 390 -1.36 -12.79 -5.84
CA PRO A 390 -0.34 -13.50 -6.58
C PRO A 390 -1.04 -14.46 -7.53
N ASP A 391 -0.71 -14.41 -8.82
CA ASP A 391 -1.35 -15.28 -9.82
C ASP A 391 -1.29 -16.74 -9.36
N GLU A 392 -2.40 -17.46 -9.40
CA GLU A 392 -2.36 -18.91 -9.13
C GLU A 392 -1.64 -19.59 -10.29
N ILE A 393 -0.37 -19.93 -10.09
CA ILE A 393 0.39 -20.72 -11.04
C ILE A 393 -0.10 -22.15 -10.87
N ARG A 394 -0.97 -22.57 -11.78
CA ARG A 394 -1.36 -23.97 -11.91
C ARG A 394 -0.14 -24.74 -12.42
N ILE A 395 0.46 -25.54 -11.53
CA ILE A 395 1.45 -26.53 -11.95
C ILE A 395 0.67 -27.56 -12.79
N PRO A 396 1.00 -27.76 -14.08
CA PRO A 396 0.43 -28.88 -14.81
C PRO A 396 0.76 -30.15 -14.03
N ALA A 397 -0.25 -31.00 -13.79
CA ALA A 397 -0.04 -32.27 -13.12
C ALA A 397 0.90 -33.12 -13.98
N ALA A 398 2.19 -33.08 -13.67
CA ALA A 398 3.18 -33.88 -14.38
C ALA A 398 2.92 -35.35 -14.03
N GLU A 399 2.77 -36.19 -15.05
CA GLU A 399 2.80 -37.63 -14.87
C GLU A 399 4.21 -38.02 -14.39
N ASP A 400 4.31 -38.86 -13.36
CA ASP A 400 5.56 -39.27 -12.68
C ASP A 400 6.50 -40.15 -13.55
N GLY A 401 6.59 -39.90 -14.86
CA GLY A 401 7.48 -40.61 -15.79
C GLY A 401 8.93 -40.16 -15.65
N VAL A 402 9.80 -41.04 -15.13
CA VAL A 402 11.25 -40.77 -15.00
C VAL A 402 11.89 -40.77 -16.38
N CYS A 403 12.46 -39.63 -16.76
CA CYS A 403 13.22 -39.51 -17.97
C CYS A 403 14.64 -40.06 -17.73
N ASP A 404 14.94 -41.23 -18.29
CA ASP A 404 16.25 -41.92 -18.22
C ASP A 404 17.35 -41.28 -19.09
N ALA A 405 17.36 -39.96 -19.25
CA ALA A 405 18.38 -39.28 -20.05
C ALA A 405 19.70 -39.10 -19.26
N ALA A 406 20.43 -40.20 -19.07
CA ALA A 406 21.78 -40.23 -18.50
C ALA A 406 22.88 -39.81 -19.51
N GLU A 407 22.50 -39.35 -20.70
CA GLU A 407 23.36 -39.38 -21.88
C GLU A 407 24.38 -38.23 -22.03
N ILE A 408 24.36 -37.20 -21.18
CA ILE A 408 25.23 -36.01 -21.34
C ILE A 408 26.42 -35.99 -20.39
N ILE A 409 26.33 -36.62 -19.22
CA ILE A 409 27.38 -36.60 -18.20
C ILE A 409 28.32 -37.78 -18.46
N LEU A 410 29.61 -37.47 -18.66
CA LEU A 410 30.65 -38.47 -18.87
C LEU A 410 31.25 -38.92 -17.53
N LYS A 411 31.94 -40.07 -17.55
CA LYS A 411 32.78 -40.47 -16.42
C LYS A 411 34.04 -39.60 -16.43
N ASP A 412 34.61 -39.36 -15.25
CA ASP A 412 35.82 -38.54 -15.13
C ASP A 412 36.97 -39.13 -15.97
N GLY A 413 37.63 -38.28 -16.77
CA GLY A 413 38.80 -38.63 -17.58
C GLY A 413 38.53 -38.88 -19.07
N ASP A 414 37.29 -38.73 -19.56
CA ASP A 414 37.02 -38.82 -21.00
C ASP A 414 37.62 -37.63 -21.77
N ALA A 415 38.50 -37.93 -22.73
CA ALA A 415 39.24 -36.93 -23.52
C ALA A 415 38.35 -36.06 -24.43
N SER A 416 37.12 -36.49 -24.72
CA SER A 416 36.12 -35.74 -25.50
C SER A 416 35.25 -34.80 -24.65
N GLY A 417 35.48 -34.79 -23.33
CA GLY A 417 34.72 -34.00 -22.38
C GLY A 417 35.19 -32.55 -22.25
N VAL A 418 34.26 -31.68 -21.89
CA VAL A 418 34.53 -30.37 -21.29
C VAL A 418 34.24 -30.47 -19.80
N THR A 419 35.16 -30.02 -18.99
CA THR A 419 35.06 -30.01 -17.53
C THR A 419 34.37 -28.71 -17.09
N LEU A 420 33.23 -28.84 -16.41
CA LEU A 420 32.58 -27.70 -15.76
C LEU A 420 33.08 -27.61 -14.32
N GLU A 421 33.87 -26.60 -14.02
CA GLU A 421 34.40 -26.32 -12.68
C GLU A 421 33.35 -25.58 -11.85
N LEU A 422 32.98 -26.17 -10.72
CA LEU A 422 31.97 -25.65 -9.80
C LEU A 422 32.64 -25.14 -8.51
N ASP A 423 31.85 -24.40 -7.73
CA ASP A 423 32.29 -23.99 -6.40
C ASP A 423 32.62 -25.20 -5.50
N GLY A 424 33.64 -25.04 -4.65
CA GLY A 424 34.10 -26.09 -3.75
C GLY A 424 35.05 -27.10 -4.41
N GLY A 425 35.59 -26.80 -5.60
CA GLY A 425 36.57 -27.66 -6.28
C GLY A 425 35.96 -28.90 -6.93
N LYS A 426 34.63 -28.96 -7.04
CA LYS A 426 33.94 -30.03 -7.76
C LYS A 426 34.03 -29.78 -9.25
N ALA A 427 34.16 -30.85 -10.02
CA ALA A 427 34.21 -30.81 -11.47
C ALA A 427 33.16 -31.77 -12.05
N LEU A 428 32.54 -31.39 -13.16
CA LEU A 428 31.60 -32.23 -13.90
C LEU A 428 32.04 -32.34 -15.36
N THR A 429 32.38 -33.54 -15.81
CA THR A 429 32.79 -33.78 -17.20
C THR A 429 31.56 -33.99 -18.09
N VAL A 430 31.44 -33.21 -19.16
CA VAL A 430 30.26 -33.18 -20.05
C VAL A 430 30.67 -33.34 -21.51
N HIS A 431 29.90 -34.09 -22.30
CA HIS A 431 30.23 -34.31 -23.70
C HIS A 431 30.21 -33.02 -24.53
N ARG A 432 31.37 -32.60 -25.06
CA ARG A 432 31.56 -31.31 -25.76
C ARG A 432 30.58 -31.10 -26.91
N ASP A 433 30.49 -32.08 -27.81
CA ASP A 433 29.66 -31.98 -29.02
C ASP A 433 28.16 -31.88 -28.72
N LYS A 434 27.68 -32.65 -27.72
CA LYS A 434 26.27 -32.58 -27.32
C LYS A 434 25.95 -31.20 -26.72
N LEU A 435 26.87 -30.65 -25.93
CA LEU A 435 26.68 -29.33 -25.31
C LEU A 435 26.63 -28.22 -26.36
N ILE A 436 27.56 -28.24 -27.32
CA ILE A 436 27.59 -27.35 -28.49
C ILE A 436 26.31 -27.49 -29.33
N GLN A 437 25.82 -28.71 -29.55
CA GLN A 437 24.61 -28.94 -30.34
C GLN A 437 23.36 -28.39 -29.66
N LYS A 438 23.30 -28.41 -28.32
CA LYS A 438 22.09 -28.10 -27.54
C LYS A 438 22.02 -26.66 -27.04
N SER A 439 23.14 -25.93 -27.01
CA SER A 439 23.19 -24.57 -26.49
C SER A 439 24.01 -23.68 -27.43
N ALA A 440 23.38 -22.62 -27.92
CA ALA A 440 24.05 -21.61 -28.74
C ALA A 440 25.18 -20.90 -27.96
N TYR A 441 25.00 -20.70 -26.65
CA TYR A 441 26.02 -20.14 -25.76
C TYR A 441 27.29 -21.01 -25.76
N PHE A 442 27.15 -22.31 -25.48
CA PHE A 442 28.29 -23.23 -25.51
C PHE A 442 28.85 -23.42 -26.92
N ALA A 443 28.01 -23.39 -27.95
CA ALA A 443 28.46 -23.44 -29.33
C ALA A 443 29.38 -22.25 -29.66
N ALA A 444 28.99 -21.04 -29.26
CA ALA A 444 29.81 -19.86 -29.43
C ALA A 444 31.13 -20.02 -28.67
N MET A 445 31.06 -20.20 -27.34
CA MET A 445 32.23 -20.25 -26.46
C MET A 445 33.24 -21.36 -26.81
N LEU A 446 32.76 -22.55 -27.21
CA LEU A 446 33.63 -23.72 -27.43
C LEU A 446 34.03 -23.92 -28.91
N ARG A 447 33.35 -23.30 -29.88
CA ARG A 447 33.80 -23.39 -31.30
C ARG A 447 34.67 -22.23 -31.72
N SER A 448 34.53 -21.07 -31.09
CA SER A 448 35.30 -19.89 -31.48
C SER A 448 36.73 -19.98 -30.98
N ASP A 449 37.68 -19.71 -31.87
CA ASP A 449 39.11 -19.56 -31.53
C ASP A 449 39.39 -18.31 -30.67
N GLY A 450 38.38 -17.46 -30.45
CA GLY A 450 38.51 -16.22 -29.69
C GLY A 450 38.40 -16.35 -28.17
N PHE A 451 38.04 -17.52 -27.64
CA PHE A 451 37.83 -17.74 -26.21
C PHE A 451 38.83 -18.75 -25.67
N ALA A 452 39.39 -18.48 -24.48
CA ALA A 452 40.37 -19.37 -23.86
C ALA A 452 39.79 -20.75 -23.55
N GLU A 453 38.49 -20.80 -23.23
CA GLU A 453 37.70 -21.99 -22.94
C GLU A 453 37.65 -22.97 -24.12
N SER A 454 37.85 -22.47 -25.35
CA SER A 454 37.93 -23.32 -26.54
C SER A 454 39.13 -24.27 -26.48
N HIS A 455 40.24 -23.84 -25.86
CA HIS A 455 41.50 -24.58 -25.76
C HIS A 455 41.70 -25.31 -24.43
N THR A 456 41.17 -24.78 -23.33
CA THR A 456 41.40 -25.35 -21.98
C THR A 456 40.48 -26.52 -21.65
N ASN A 457 39.41 -26.74 -22.43
CA ASN A 457 38.35 -27.72 -22.11
C ASN A 457 37.77 -27.56 -20.69
N SER A 458 37.90 -26.38 -20.09
CA SER A 458 37.39 -26.10 -18.75
C SER A 458 36.57 -24.81 -18.75
N VAL A 459 35.38 -24.86 -18.15
CA VAL A 459 34.47 -23.71 -18.01
C VAL A 459 34.10 -23.59 -16.54
N ARG A 460 34.32 -22.43 -15.95
CA ARG A 460 34.01 -22.17 -14.54
C ARG A 460 32.62 -21.58 -14.38
N LEU A 461 31.81 -22.19 -13.50
CA LEU A 461 30.45 -21.73 -13.16
C LEU A 461 30.37 -21.37 -11.67
N PRO A 462 30.61 -20.10 -11.30
CA PRO A 462 30.61 -19.69 -9.90
C PRO A 462 29.21 -19.70 -9.30
N ARG A 463 29.11 -20.05 -8.01
CA ARG A 463 27.90 -19.98 -7.16
C ARG A 463 26.74 -20.88 -7.57
N ILE A 464 26.97 -21.90 -8.39
CA ILE A 464 25.96 -22.87 -8.81
C ILE A 464 26.27 -24.26 -8.22
N SER A 465 25.26 -24.91 -7.65
CA SER A 465 25.41 -26.28 -7.13
C SER A 465 25.49 -27.31 -8.27
N GLU A 466 26.22 -28.39 -8.00
CA GLU A 466 26.31 -29.57 -8.87
C GLU A 466 24.93 -30.11 -9.27
N THR A 467 23.97 -30.12 -8.33
CA THR A 467 22.60 -30.55 -8.59
C THR A 467 21.90 -29.66 -9.62
N ALA A 468 22.04 -28.34 -9.51
CA ALA A 468 21.44 -27.40 -10.47
C ALA A 468 22.07 -27.55 -11.86
N VAL A 469 23.41 -27.67 -11.96
CA VAL A 469 24.10 -27.88 -13.24
C VAL A 469 23.65 -29.19 -13.89
N ARG A 470 23.65 -30.30 -13.15
CA ARG A 470 23.17 -31.59 -13.67
C ARG A 470 21.72 -31.50 -14.16
N THR A 471 20.88 -30.79 -13.43
CA THR A 471 19.46 -30.62 -13.78
C THR A 471 19.29 -29.83 -15.07
N VAL A 472 19.99 -28.71 -15.24
CA VAL A 472 19.94 -27.91 -16.48
C VAL A 472 20.50 -28.68 -17.66
N LEU A 473 21.64 -29.36 -17.50
CA LEU A 473 22.21 -30.20 -18.55
C LEU A 473 21.28 -31.35 -18.96
N HIS A 474 20.63 -31.98 -17.99
CA HIS A 474 19.64 -33.01 -18.27
C HIS A 474 18.40 -32.41 -18.97
N ALA A 475 17.95 -31.23 -18.57
CA ALA A 475 16.84 -30.52 -19.18
C ALA A 475 17.07 -30.21 -20.66
N LEU A 476 18.32 -29.89 -21.05
CA LEU A 476 18.72 -29.70 -22.45
C LEU A 476 18.53 -30.96 -23.31
N VAL A 477 18.67 -32.15 -22.73
CA VAL A 477 18.43 -33.43 -23.43
C VAL A 477 16.95 -33.73 -23.50
N CYS A 478 16.27 -33.68 -22.35
CA CYS A 478 14.91 -34.16 -22.20
C CYS A 478 13.85 -33.16 -22.68
N ARG A 479 14.27 -32.01 -23.20
CA ARG A 479 13.40 -30.89 -23.60
C ARG A 479 12.50 -30.44 -22.45
N HIS A 480 13.11 -30.24 -21.29
CA HIS A 480 12.51 -29.67 -20.06
C HIS A 480 11.40 -30.52 -19.40
N ARG A 481 11.15 -31.74 -19.88
CA ARG A 481 10.13 -32.66 -19.30
C ARG A 481 10.33 -32.98 -17.82
N CYS A 482 11.56 -32.82 -17.32
CA CYS A 482 11.92 -33.11 -15.94
C CYS A 482 11.89 -31.89 -15.01
N VAL A 483 11.63 -30.68 -15.51
CA VAL A 483 11.76 -29.44 -14.72
C VAL A 483 10.84 -29.50 -13.50
N ASP A 484 9.60 -29.97 -13.67
CA ASP A 484 8.61 -30.10 -12.60
C ASP A 484 9.00 -31.05 -11.46
N ARG A 485 10.09 -31.81 -11.62
CA ARG A 485 10.62 -32.71 -10.59
C ARG A 485 11.50 -32.01 -9.57
N ILE A 486 11.94 -30.77 -9.84
CA ILE A 486 12.72 -30.00 -8.88
C ILE A 486 11.79 -29.62 -7.72
N ARG A 487 12.03 -30.20 -6.54
CA ARG A 487 11.22 -29.94 -5.33
C ARG A 487 11.82 -28.87 -4.42
N CYS A 488 13.12 -28.58 -4.58
CA CYS A 488 13.83 -27.61 -3.75
C CYS A 488 13.84 -26.24 -4.44
N LEU A 489 13.30 -25.23 -3.76
CA LEU A 489 13.25 -23.85 -4.28
C LEU A 489 14.65 -23.32 -4.60
N ASP A 490 15.64 -23.52 -3.73
CA ASP A 490 17.02 -23.05 -3.95
C ASP A 490 17.65 -23.67 -5.20
N THR A 491 17.40 -24.96 -5.45
CA THR A 491 17.85 -25.64 -6.66
C THR A 491 17.15 -25.07 -7.90
N ALA A 492 15.85 -24.79 -7.82
CA ALA A 492 15.09 -24.18 -8.92
C ALA A 492 15.59 -22.76 -9.25
N ILE A 493 15.88 -21.94 -8.23
CA ILE A 493 16.47 -20.60 -8.41
C ILE A 493 17.83 -20.71 -9.10
N GLN A 494 18.71 -21.61 -8.66
CA GLN A 494 20.01 -21.80 -9.32
C GLN A 494 19.88 -22.33 -10.75
N CYS A 495 18.90 -23.20 -11.02
CA CYS A 495 18.59 -23.62 -12.38
C CYS A 495 18.12 -22.43 -13.23
N LEU A 496 17.34 -21.51 -12.65
CA LEU A 496 16.87 -20.30 -13.33
C LEU A 496 18.04 -19.36 -13.64
N GLU A 497 18.91 -19.09 -12.66
CA GLU A 497 20.13 -18.31 -12.83
C GLU A 497 21.03 -18.88 -13.93
N LEU A 498 21.25 -20.20 -13.90
CA LEU A 498 22.06 -20.86 -14.90
C LEU A 498 21.39 -20.84 -16.29
N SER A 499 20.07 -21.01 -16.36
CA SER A 499 19.33 -20.94 -17.63
C SER A 499 19.42 -19.55 -18.25
N HIS A 500 19.31 -18.50 -17.43
CA HIS A 500 19.45 -17.12 -17.86
C HIS A 500 20.89 -16.83 -18.33
N MET A 501 21.90 -17.20 -17.53
CA MET A 501 23.33 -17.04 -17.86
C MET A 501 23.71 -17.73 -19.18
N LEU A 502 23.14 -18.91 -19.44
CA LEU A 502 23.40 -19.69 -20.66
C LEU A 502 22.47 -19.34 -21.82
N LEU A 503 21.64 -18.29 -21.69
CA LEU A 503 20.68 -17.82 -22.70
C LEU A 503 19.69 -18.92 -23.15
N LEU A 504 19.28 -19.78 -22.23
CA LEU A 504 18.34 -20.88 -22.45
C LEU A 504 16.90 -20.41 -22.22
N THR A 505 16.41 -19.47 -23.03
CA THR A 505 15.13 -18.75 -22.84
C THR A 505 13.92 -19.64 -22.61
N SER A 506 13.83 -20.76 -23.35
CA SER A 506 12.74 -21.73 -23.20
C SER A 506 12.80 -22.49 -21.87
N LEU A 507 14.00 -22.81 -21.38
CA LEU A 507 14.19 -23.42 -20.06
C LEU A 507 13.97 -22.38 -18.95
N GLU A 508 14.47 -21.16 -19.14
CA GLU A 508 14.27 -20.02 -18.24
C GLU A 508 12.78 -19.79 -17.97
N THR A 509 11.95 -19.82 -19.01
CA THR A 509 10.49 -19.67 -18.87
C THR A 509 9.89 -20.81 -18.05
N SER A 510 10.22 -22.07 -18.36
CA SER A 510 9.72 -23.24 -17.63
C SER A 510 10.16 -23.26 -16.16
N VAL A 511 11.45 -23.01 -15.90
CA VAL A 511 11.99 -22.95 -14.53
C VAL A 511 11.45 -21.74 -13.79
N GLY A 512 11.24 -20.61 -14.46
CA GLY A 512 10.63 -19.42 -13.87
C GLY A 512 9.20 -19.69 -13.37
N GLN A 513 8.39 -20.39 -14.17
CA GLN A 513 7.07 -20.85 -13.76
C GLN A 513 7.16 -21.79 -12.55
N LEU A 514 8.10 -22.73 -12.57
CA LEU A 514 8.32 -23.64 -11.44
C LEU A 514 8.72 -22.89 -10.17
N VAL A 515 9.69 -21.96 -10.23
CA VAL A 515 10.09 -21.12 -9.09
C VAL A 515 8.88 -20.39 -8.53
N GLY A 516 8.09 -19.75 -9.39
CA GLY A 516 6.87 -19.07 -8.98
C GLY A 516 5.85 -19.99 -8.31
N SER A 517 5.80 -21.27 -8.71
CA SER A 517 4.93 -22.27 -8.11
C SER A 517 5.45 -22.79 -6.76
N LEU A 518 6.77 -22.94 -6.60
CA LEU A 518 7.42 -23.38 -5.35
C LEU A 518 7.44 -22.27 -4.28
N MET A 519 7.28 -21.01 -4.69
CA MET A 519 7.15 -19.85 -3.80
C MET A 519 5.79 -19.84 -3.09
N HIS A 520 5.67 -20.61 -2.02
CA HIS A 520 4.42 -20.70 -1.26
C HIS A 520 4.36 -19.73 -0.07
N ARG A 521 5.50 -19.29 0.48
CA ARG A 521 5.56 -18.48 1.70
C ARG A 521 6.13 -17.10 1.40
N LYS A 522 5.68 -16.09 2.15
CA LYS A 522 6.19 -14.72 1.99
C LYS A 522 7.69 -14.59 2.29
N ARG A 523 8.22 -15.42 3.20
CA ARG A 523 9.66 -15.47 3.49
C ARG A 523 10.50 -15.91 2.27
N ASP A 524 9.90 -16.67 1.35
CA ASP A 524 10.61 -17.17 0.17
C ASP A 524 10.94 -16.02 -0.80
N VAL A 525 10.20 -14.90 -0.69
CA VAL A 525 10.48 -13.66 -1.45
C VAL A 525 11.85 -13.07 -1.08
N ALA A 526 12.28 -13.17 0.19
CA ALA A 526 13.61 -12.71 0.61
C ALA A 526 14.73 -13.47 -0.10
N THR A 527 14.50 -14.74 -0.46
CA THR A 527 15.47 -15.58 -1.18
C THR A 527 15.40 -15.37 -2.68
N VAL A 528 14.18 -15.32 -3.24
CA VAL A 528 13.97 -15.27 -4.70
C VAL A 528 14.23 -13.89 -5.26
N TYR A 529 13.66 -12.84 -4.65
CA TYR A 529 13.68 -11.49 -5.23
C TYR A 529 15.11 -10.99 -5.54
N PRO A 530 16.10 -11.11 -4.62
CA PRO A 530 17.46 -10.65 -4.91
C PRO A 530 18.12 -11.36 -6.09
N ARG A 531 17.70 -12.59 -6.41
CA ARG A 531 18.24 -13.37 -7.53
C ARG A 531 17.59 -13.05 -8.86
N VAL A 532 16.38 -12.48 -8.86
CA VAL A 532 15.61 -12.20 -10.08
C VAL A 532 15.41 -10.71 -10.36
N ALA A 533 15.79 -9.82 -9.43
CA ALA A 533 15.57 -8.37 -9.56
C ALA A 533 16.21 -7.77 -10.82
N LEU A 534 17.37 -8.32 -11.22
CA LEU A 534 18.13 -7.85 -12.39
C LEU A 534 17.83 -8.64 -13.67
N PHE A 535 16.89 -9.60 -13.63
CA PHE A 535 16.62 -10.43 -14.81
C PHE A 535 15.80 -9.63 -15.80
N GLU A 536 16.33 -9.53 -17.01
CA GLU A 536 15.63 -9.02 -18.17
C GLU A 536 15.02 -10.20 -18.95
N GLY A 537 13.80 -10.04 -19.47
CA GLY A 537 13.15 -11.06 -20.29
C GLY A 537 12.11 -11.93 -19.56
N SER A 538 12.11 -13.24 -19.85
CA SER A 538 10.99 -14.14 -19.54
C SER A 538 10.79 -14.38 -18.04
N ALA A 539 11.89 -14.45 -17.29
CA ALA A 539 11.87 -14.56 -15.83
C ALA A 539 11.44 -13.25 -15.13
N GLY A 540 11.40 -12.12 -15.83
CA GLY A 540 10.96 -10.84 -15.30
C GLY A 540 9.54 -10.87 -14.71
N VAL A 541 8.71 -11.85 -15.10
CA VAL A 541 7.38 -12.10 -14.53
C VAL A 541 7.40 -12.44 -13.03
N LEU A 542 8.54 -12.90 -12.50
CA LEU A 542 8.69 -13.19 -11.08
C LEU A 542 8.76 -11.94 -10.21
N ARG A 543 9.23 -10.80 -10.73
CA ARG A 543 9.33 -9.54 -9.97
C ARG A 543 7.95 -9.02 -9.54
N PRO A 544 6.97 -8.82 -10.45
CA PRO A 544 5.60 -8.47 -10.06
C PRO A 544 4.95 -9.48 -9.12
N ARG A 545 5.27 -10.78 -9.27
CA ARG A 545 4.78 -11.84 -8.38
C ARG A 545 5.31 -11.68 -6.95
N CYS A 546 6.61 -11.46 -6.79
CA CYS A 546 7.23 -11.17 -5.49
C CYS A 546 6.55 -9.98 -4.80
N VAL A 547 6.36 -8.88 -5.54
CA VAL A 547 5.65 -7.70 -5.05
C VAL A 547 4.22 -8.04 -4.63
N ALA A 548 3.47 -8.74 -5.50
CA ALA A 548 2.10 -9.15 -5.18
C ALA A 548 2.05 -10.02 -3.91
N MET A 549 2.99 -10.94 -3.72
CA MET A 549 3.07 -11.76 -2.50
C MET A 549 3.35 -10.93 -1.23
N LEU A 550 4.22 -9.93 -1.30
CA LEU A 550 4.50 -9.03 -0.19
C LEU A 550 3.25 -8.21 0.19
N LEU A 551 2.61 -7.63 -0.82
CA LEU A 551 1.46 -6.72 -0.66
C LEU A 551 0.12 -7.44 -0.48
N ALA A 552 0.05 -8.74 -0.74
CA ALA A 552 -1.18 -9.53 -0.59
C ALA A 552 -1.69 -9.50 0.85
N LYS A 553 -3.03 -9.42 0.98
CA LYS A 553 -3.71 -9.51 2.27
C LYS A 553 -3.47 -10.88 2.92
N ASP A 554 -3.53 -11.94 2.14
CA ASP A 554 -3.45 -13.30 2.66
C ASP A 554 -1.99 -13.76 2.73
N GLY A 555 -1.62 -14.53 3.76
CA GLY A 555 -0.33 -15.27 3.76
C GLY A 555 0.75 -14.87 4.78
N GLY A 556 0.42 -14.25 5.91
CA GLY A 556 1.40 -14.13 7.01
C GLY A 556 1.08 -13.08 8.06
N SER A 557 1.75 -13.17 9.21
CA SER A 557 1.72 -12.09 10.19
C SER A 557 2.46 -10.86 9.64
N LEU A 558 2.00 -9.66 10.02
CA LEU A 558 2.66 -8.41 9.64
C LEU A 558 4.15 -8.40 10.02
N ALA A 559 4.51 -9.05 11.13
CA ALA A 559 5.89 -9.18 11.57
C ALA A 559 6.78 -9.93 10.57
N VAL A 560 6.30 -11.02 9.97
CA VAL A 560 7.07 -11.78 8.96
C VAL A 560 7.24 -10.95 7.68
N VAL A 561 6.20 -10.23 7.27
CA VAL A 561 6.27 -9.36 6.09
C VAL A 561 7.23 -8.20 6.33
N ALA A 562 7.15 -7.56 7.49
CA ALA A 562 8.07 -6.49 7.87
C ALA A 562 9.53 -6.98 7.87
N GLU A 563 9.79 -8.15 8.45
CA GLU A 563 11.14 -8.72 8.44
C GLU A 563 11.64 -9.05 7.01
N THR A 564 10.75 -9.51 6.14
CA THR A 564 11.05 -9.76 4.73
C THR A 564 11.40 -8.45 4.00
N PHE A 565 10.60 -7.40 4.21
CA PHE A 565 10.90 -6.05 3.69
C PHE A 565 12.25 -5.54 4.19
N ARG A 566 12.52 -5.67 5.49
CA ARG A 566 13.78 -5.24 6.10
C ARG A 566 14.95 -5.91 5.42
N THR A 567 14.92 -7.25 5.32
CA THR A 567 15.98 -8.03 4.66
C THR A 567 16.22 -7.60 3.22
N LEU A 568 15.17 -7.29 2.46
CA LEU A 568 15.29 -6.87 1.07
C LEU A 568 15.78 -5.42 0.92
N LEU A 569 15.34 -4.52 1.80
CA LEU A 569 15.71 -3.10 1.78
C LEU A 569 17.12 -2.85 2.31
N SER A 570 17.62 -3.68 3.24
CA SER A 570 19.02 -3.65 3.70
C SER A 570 20.02 -4.06 2.62
N GLY A 571 19.56 -4.71 1.54
CA GLY A 571 20.40 -5.16 0.44
C GLY A 571 20.61 -4.10 -0.65
N ALA A 572 21.59 -4.33 -1.52
CA ALA A 572 21.89 -3.45 -2.66
C ALA A 572 20.72 -3.29 -3.67
N LEU A 573 19.69 -4.16 -3.57
CA LEU A 573 18.54 -4.18 -4.46
C LEU A 573 17.29 -3.51 -3.85
N GLY A 574 17.43 -2.83 -2.70
CA GLY A 574 16.33 -2.14 -2.03
C GLY A 574 15.62 -1.12 -2.93
N GLY A 575 16.38 -0.30 -3.66
CA GLY A 575 15.83 0.67 -4.62
C GLY A 575 14.98 0.01 -5.71
N HIS A 576 15.47 -1.07 -6.32
CA HIS A 576 14.73 -1.82 -7.34
C HIS A 576 13.40 -2.38 -6.81
N LEU A 577 13.36 -2.84 -5.55
CA LEU A 577 12.12 -3.31 -4.91
C LEU A 577 11.09 -2.20 -4.79
N LEU A 578 11.52 -1.02 -4.35
CA LEU A 578 10.63 0.13 -4.20
C LEU A 578 10.09 0.59 -5.56
N ASP A 579 10.92 0.61 -6.59
CA ASP A 579 10.48 0.91 -7.96
C ASP A 579 9.48 -0.12 -8.49
N ASP A 580 9.70 -1.42 -8.24
CA ASP A 580 8.76 -2.47 -8.62
C ASP A 580 7.43 -2.36 -7.90
N ILE A 581 7.45 -2.03 -6.61
CA ILE A 581 6.24 -1.73 -5.83
C ILE A 581 5.49 -0.55 -6.45
N ARG A 582 6.20 0.53 -6.76
CA ARG A 582 5.65 1.74 -7.39
C ARG A 582 4.96 1.39 -8.71
N VAL A 583 5.64 0.68 -9.60
CA VAL A 583 5.12 0.27 -10.92
C VAL A 583 3.92 -0.66 -10.76
N ALA A 584 3.99 -1.65 -9.86
CA ALA A 584 2.91 -2.61 -9.66
C ALA A 584 1.65 -1.95 -9.11
N VAL A 585 1.78 -1.07 -8.11
CA VAL A 585 0.65 -0.32 -7.54
C VAL A 585 0.05 0.62 -8.58
N LYS A 586 0.89 1.38 -9.30
CA LYS A 586 0.44 2.32 -10.34
C LYS A 586 -0.40 1.59 -11.39
N LYS A 587 0.11 0.46 -11.90
CA LYS A 587 -0.58 -0.38 -12.89
C LYS A 587 -1.89 -0.95 -12.35
N ALA A 588 -1.92 -1.38 -11.08
CA ALA A 588 -3.12 -1.96 -10.47
C ALA A 588 -4.23 -0.93 -10.25
N LEU A 589 -3.89 0.30 -9.85
CA LEU A 589 -4.88 1.38 -9.67
C LEU A 589 -5.46 1.85 -11.00
N LEU A 590 -4.62 1.99 -12.04
CA LEU A 590 -5.08 2.40 -13.38
C LEU A 590 -6.05 1.38 -14.00
N ARG A 591 -5.79 0.07 -13.83
CA ARG A 591 -6.68 -1.00 -14.31
C ARG A 591 -8.07 -1.02 -13.66
N LYS A 592 -8.23 -0.42 -12.48
CA LYS A 592 -9.48 -0.40 -11.73
C LYS A 592 -10.34 0.83 -12.05
N GLY A 593 -9.71 1.88 -12.60
CA GLY A 593 -10.37 3.11 -13.03
C GLY A 593 -10.94 3.04 -14.45
N SER A 594 -10.36 2.20 -15.32
CA SER A 594 -10.93 1.80 -16.62
C SER A 594 -12.04 0.77 -16.44
#